data_AF-A0A349MXC6-F1
#
_entry.id   AF-A0A349MXC6-F1
#
_cell.length_a   1.000
_cell.length_b   1.000
_cell.length_c   1.000
_cell.angle_alpha   90.00
_cell.angle_beta   90.00
_cell.angle_gamma   90.00
#
_symmetry.space_group_name_H-M   'P 1'
#
loop_
_entity.id
_entity.type
_entity.pdbx_description
1 polymer ?
#
loop_
_entity_poly.entity_id
_entity_poly.type
_entity_poly.pdbx_seq_one_letter_code
_entity_poly.pdbx_strand_id
1 'polypeptide(L)' 'LGFTGGAAVWAAIERAKTLGAGHKVLALAADNGERYLSTALYEA' A
#
# COMPACT_ATOMS: atom_id res chain seq x y z
N LEU A 1 -2.47 7.01 -1.86
CA LEU A 1 -2.69 5.60 -2.25
C LEU A 1 -4.16 5.27 -2.00
N GLY A 2 -4.80 4.47 -2.84
CA GLY A 2 -6.09 3.87 -2.48
C GLY A 2 -5.94 2.71 -1.48
N PHE A 3 -7.07 2.07 -1.13
CA PHE A 3 -7.10 0.96 -0.17
C PHE A 3 -6.18 -0.20 -0.61
N THR A 4 -6.31 -0.65 -1.86
CA THR A 4 -5.51 -1.76 -2.42
C THR A 4 -4.03 -1.39 -2.52
N GLY A 5 -3.70 -0.13 -2.82
CA GLY A 5 -2.34 0.37 -2.82
C GLY A 5 -1.69 0.32 -1.43
N GLY A 6 -2.44 0.68 -0.37
CA GLY A 6 -1.98 0.53 1.00
C GLY A 6 -1.72 -0.93 1.38
N ALA A 7 -2.63 -1.84 1.03
CA ALA A 7 -2.47 -3.27 1.25
C ALA A 7 -1.25 -3.87 0.52
N ALA A 8 -1.01 -3.44 -0.73
CA ALA A 8 0.16 -3.86 -1.51
C ALA A 8 1.48 -3.42 -0.86
N VAL A 9 1.55 -2.19 -0.35
CA VAL A 9 2.73 -1.69 0.38
C VAL A 9 2.94 -2.47 1.67
N TRP A 10 1.89 -2.72 2.44
CA TRP A 10 1.97 -3.54 3.66
C TRP A 10 2.53 -4.94 3.36
N ALA A 11 2.00 -5.62 2.34
CA ALA A 11 2.47 -6.94 1.93
C ALA A 11 3.93 -6.91 1.44
N ALA A 12 4.34 -5.87 0.73
CA ALA A 12 5.72 -5.69 0.29
C ALA A 12 6.69 -5.50 1.46
N ILE A 13 6.27 -4.80 2.52
CA ILE A 13 7.05 -4.65 3.76
C ILE A 13 7.21 -6.01 4.45
N GLU A 14 6.11 -6.76 4.61
CA GLU A 14 6.17 -8.11 5.19
C GLU A 14 7.09 -9.02 4.36
N ARG A 15 7.04 -8.92 3.03
CA ARG A 15 7.94 -9.67 2.15
C ARG A 15 9.39 -9.24 2.32
N ALA A 16 9.68 -7.95 2.41
CA ALA A 16 11.03 -7.43 2.61
C ALA A 16 11.66 -7.94 3.91
N LYS A 17 10.89 -8.04 5.00
CA LYS A 17 11.34 -8.63 6.27
C LYS A 17 11.84 -10.07 6.09
N THR A 18 11.13 -10.87 5.30
CA THR A 18 11.50 -12.27 5.03
C THR A 18 12.71 -12.43 4.10
N LEU A 19 12.97 -11.47 3.22
CA LEU A 19 14.07 -11.51 2.25
C LEU A 19 15.41 -11.06 2.84
N GLY A 20 15.39 -10.23 3.89
CA GLY A 20 16.60 -9.71 4.52
C GLY A 20 17.33 -8.64 3.69
N ALA A 21 18.48 -8.21 4.20
CA ALA A 21 19.27 -7.11 3.62
C ALA A 21 19.74 -7.42 2.19
N GLY A 22 19.90 -6.37 1.37
CA GLY A 22 20.39 -6.46 -0.01
C GLY A 22 19.30 -6.72 -1.07
N HIS A 23 18.10 -7.16 -0.67
CA HIS A 23 16.97 -7.33 -1.57
C HIS A 23 16.12 -6.05 -1.70
N LYS A 24 15.50 -5.87 -2.86
CA LYS A 24 14.56 -4.78 -3.14
C LYS A 24 13.20 -5.35 -3.53
N VAL A 25 12.13 -4.82 -2.95
CA VAL A 25 10.75 -5.23 -3.25
C VAL A 25 10.00 -4.05 -3.86
N LEU A 26 9.39 -4.26 -5.02
CA LEU A 26 8.54 -3.28 -5.69
C LEU A 26 7.07 -3.58 -5.39
N ALA A 27 6.32 -2.56 -4.98
CA ALA A 27 4.86 -2.62 -4.82
C ALA A 27 4.19 -1.74 -5.88
N LEU A 28 3.06 -2.20 -6.42
CA LEU A 28 2.24 -1.44 -7.35
C LEU A 28 0.96 -0.98 -6.67
N ALA A 29 0.69 0.33 -6.74
CA ALA A 29 -0.58 0.90 -6.36
C ALA A 29 -1.46 1.00 -7.60
N ALA A 30 -2.63 0.35 -7.58
CA ALA A 30 -3.54 0.33 -8.72
C ALA A 30 -4.22 1.70 -8.96
N ASP A 31 -4.35 2.51 -7.90
CA ASP A 31 -5.01 3.82 -7.93
C ASP A 31 -4.51 4.77 -6.82
N ASN A 32 -5.14 5.95 -6.77
CA ASN A 32 -4.88 7.03 -5.83
C ASN A 32 -6.02 7.22 -4.81
N GLY A 33 -5.77 8.04 -3.78
CA GLY A 33 -6.71 8.24 -2.68
C GLY A 33 -7.92 9.11 -3.02
N GLU A 34 -7.83 9.92 -4.08
CA GLU A 34 -8.88 10.90 -4.45
C GLU A 34 -10.23 10.25 -4.75
N ARG A 35 -10.21 8.99 -5.22
CA ARG A 35 -11.39 8.19 -5.50
C ARG A 35 -12.20 7.82 -4.26
N TYR A 36 -11.62 8.00 -3.07
CA TYR A 36 -12.20 7.55 -1.81
C TYR A 36 -12.56 8.70 -0.86
N LEU A 37 -12.51 9.95 -1.32
CA LEU A 37 -12.82 11.12 -0.50
C LEU A 37 -14.27 11.13 0.02
N SER A 38 -15.19 10.45 -0.65
CA SER A 38 -16.59 10.30 -0.21
C SER A 38 -16.84 9.07 0.67
N THR A 39 -15.79 8.42 1.17
CA THR A 39 -15.90 7.25 2.06
C THR A 39 -15.65 7.64 3.51
N ALA A 40 -16.07 6.77 4.44
CA ALA A 40 -15.84 6.93 5.87
C ALA A 40 -14.37 7.10 6.29
N LEU A 41 -13.40 6.81 5.42
CA LEU A 41 -11.99 7.05 5.69
C LEU A 41 -11.67 8.54 5.95
N TYR A 42 -12.46 9.45 5.36
CA TYR A 42 -12.25 10.89 5.44
C TYR A 42 -13.38 11.63 6.17
N GLU A 43 -14.28 10.90 6.84
CA GLU A 43 -15.26 11.47 7.74
C GLU A 43 -14.58 11.88 9.05
N ALA A 44 -14.89 13.09 9.55
CA ALA A 44 -14.31 13.68 10.76
C ALA A 44 -15.09 13.31 12.03
#